data_AF-A0A658K1P8-F1
#
_entry.id   AF-A0A658K1P8-F1
#
_cell.length_a   1.000
_cell.length_b   1.000
_cell.length_c   1.000
_cell.angle_alpha   90.00
_cell.angle_beta   90.00
_cell.angle_gamma   90.00
#
_symmetry.space_group_name_H-M   'P 1'
#
loop_
_entity.id
_entity.type
_entity.pdbx_description
1 polymer ?
#
loop_
_entity_poly.entity_id
_entity_poly.type
_entity_poly.pdbx_seq_one_letter_code
_entity_poly.pdbx_strand_id
1 'polypeptide(L)'
;MTILQRVIGGFAVLVVLLLAMAGISYQSTHSISDRISIITGQSAPLSRAASELYVHVLRANQALLGILVSNDPKQIDDGKQPFNDSMARFNQLLDSTPAYIGDRAELRDNLNQQRQLSAAYAEQAQTLIASHRQHVLQSLQSRVLQGYSSSQGAQLTGYLRDYIARERSAGAADNVAAGEKLFLEVGKSYEGLAAHAATPDIQTLQRVLNLQDEVISTRARELTAVDPRGGRIAGVMVNRLLNDLTGSDGVYQAYRQEAALAEQV
;
A
#
# COMPACT_ATOMS: atom_id res chain seq x y z
N MET A 1 10.84 -0.85 -11.34
CA MET A 1 9.61 -0.46 -12.05
C MET A 1 8.45 -0.96 -11.21
N THR A 2 7.67 -0.06 -10.58
CA THR A 2 6.57 -0.45 -9.67
C THR A 2 5.33 -0.91 -10.45
N ILE A 3 4.37 -1.57 -9.77
CA ILE A 3 3.12 -1.98 -10.40
C ILE A 3 2.34 -0.73 -10.89
N LEU A 4 2.34 0.34 -10.09
CA LEU A 4 1.76 1.64 -10.48
C LEU A 4 2.34 2.18 -11.80
N GLN A 5 3.66 2.12 -11.99
CA GLN A 5 4.31 2.58 -13.23
C GLN A 5 3.88 1.77 -14.46
N ARG A 6 3.67 0.46 -14.30
CA ARG A 6 3.18 -0.40 -15.38
C ARG A 6 1.75 -0.06 -15.76
N VAL A 7 0.88 0.18 -14.76
CA VAL A 7 -0.52 0.57 -14.98
C VAL A 7 -0.64 1.93 -15.69
N ILE A 8 0.15 2.94 -15.27
CA ILE A 8 0.21 4.25 -15.94
C ILE A 8 0.68 4.09 -17.40
N GLY A 9 1.71 3.27 -17.62
CA GLY A 9 2.21 2.97 -18.97
C GLY A 9 1.15 2.30 -19.85
N GLY A 10 0.44 1.30 -19.32
CA GLY A 10 -0.64 0.60 -20.03
C GLY A 10 -1.78 1.55 -20.43
N PHE A 11 -2.21 2.43 -19.53
CA PHE A 11 -3.22 3.46 -19.82
C PHE A 11 -2.75 4.40 -20.94
N ALA A 12 -1.51 4.90 -20.88
CA ALA A 12 -0.98 5.81 -21.90
C ALA A 12 -0.95 5.16 -23.29
N VAL A 13 -0.51 3.90 -23.39
CA VAL A 13 -0.47 3.15 -24.65
C VAL A 13 -1.89 2.92 -25.21
N LEU A 14 -2.87 2.60 -24.35
CA LEU A 14 -4.27 2.45 -24.74
C LEU A 14 -4.83 3.75 -25.35
N VAL A 15 -4.58 4.89 -24.73
CA VAL A 15 -5.05 6.20 -25.22
C VAL A 15 -4.42 6.54 -26.58
N VAL A 16 -3.12 6.30 -26.75
CA VAL A 16 -2.43 6.55 -28.03
C VAL A 16 -3.02 5.69 -29.16
N LEU A 17 -3.34 4.42 -28.90
CA LEU A 17 -3.96 3.54 -29.89
C LEU A 17 -5.39 3.96 -30.25
N LEU A 18 -6.17 4.45 -29.29
CA LEU A 18 -7.50 5.01 -29.56
C LEU A 18 -7.42 6.25 -30.46
N LEU A 19 -6.45 7.14 -30.21
CA LEU A 19 -6.19 8.30 -31.05
C LEU A 19 -5.73 7.90 -32.46
N ALA A 20 -4.90 6.86 -32.58
CA ALA A 20 -4.50 6.32 -33.89
C ALA A 20 -5.72 5.78 -34.66
N MET A 21 -6.63 5.07 -33.99
CA MET A 21 -7.86 4.56 -34.60
C MET A 21 -8.76 5.69 -35.13
N ALA A 22 -8.92 6.77 -34.36
CA ALA A 22 -9.64 7.96 -34.82
C ALA A 22 -8.94 8.66 -36.01
N GLY A 23 -7.61 8.74 -35.97
CA GLY A 23 -6.80 9.33 -37.04
C GLY A 23 -6.86 8.55 -38.37
N ILE A 24 -6.73 7.22 -38.32
CA ILE A 24 -6.84 6.34 -39.49
C ILE A 24 -8.23 6.45 -40.11
N SER A 25 -9.29 6.49 -39.29
CA SER A 25 -10.67 6.72 -39.75
C SER A 25 -10.82 8.04 -40.51
N TYR A 26 -10.18 9.11 -40.02
CA TYR A 26 -10.24 10.44 -40.64
C TYR A 26 -9.43 10.54 -41.95
N GLN A 27 -8.19 10.05 -41.98
CA GLN A 27 -7.35 10.07 -43.20
C GLN A 27 -7.92 9.21 -44.33
N SER A 28 -8.47 8.03 -44.00
CA SER A 28 -9.15 7.17 -44.97
C SER A 28 -10.37 7.85 -45.64
N THR A 29 -10.88 8.95 -45.07
CA THR A 29 -11.99 9.72 -45.65
C THR A 29 -11.53 10.69 -46.75
N HIS A 30 -10.25 11.08 -46.79
CA HIS A 30 -9.73 12.08 -47.76
C HIS A 30 -9.10 11.47 -49.02
N SER A 31 -8.73 10.19 -49.04
CA SER A 31 -7.96 9.59 -50.15
C SER A 31 -8.79 8.84 -51.21
N ILE A 32 -10.12 8.86 -51.14
CA ILE A 32 -10.99 8.18 -52.11
C ILE A 32 -11.98 9.20 -52.68
N SER A 33 -11.69 9.64 -53.90
CA SER A 33 -12.44 10.63 -54.66
C SER A 33 -13.81 10.11 -55.17
N ASP A 34 -14.49 9.22 -54.44
CA ASP A 34 -15.78 8.69 -54.84
C ASP A 34 -16.73 8.48 -53.64
N ARG A 35 -17.83 9.25 -53.70
CA ARG A 35 -19.15 9.02 -53.09
C ARG A 35 -19.35 9.34 -51.60
N ILE A 36 -20.09 10.43 -51.45
CA ILE A 36 -20.91 10.99 -50.35
C ILE A 36 -21.74 9.95 -49.52
N SER A 37 -21.70 8.65 -49.84
CA SER A 37 -22.33 7.55 -49.07
C SER A 37 -21.46 7.01 -47.93
N ILE A 38 -20.12 7.15 -48.00
CA ILE A 38 -19.19 6.64 -46.98
C ILE A 38 -19.06 7.59 -45.78
N ILE A 39 -19.35 8.88 -45.99
CA ILE A 39 -19.24 9.96 -44.98
C ILE A 39 -20.28 9.83 -43.87
N THR A 40 -21.44 9.22 -44.14
CA THR A 40 -22.55 9.04 -43.18
C THR A 40 -22.65 7.64 -42.58
N GLY A 41 -22.06 6.61 -43.19
CA GLY A 41 -22.26 5.21 -42.79
C GLY A 41 -21.18 4.57 -41.90
N GLN A 42 -19.92 5.04 -41.93
CA GLN A 42 -18.79 4.33 -41.28
C GLN A 42 -17.88 5.23 -40.42
N SER A 43 -17.50 6.42 -40.89
CA SER A 43 -16.55 7.29 -40.17
C SER A 43 -17.15 7.92 -38.91
N ALA A 44 -18.41 8.37 -38.96
CA ALA A 44 -19.10 8.94 -37.80
C ALA A 44 -19.40 7.90 -36.69
N PRO A 45 -19.86 6.68 -37.00
CA PRO A 45 -19.96 5.59 -36.03
C PRO A 45 -18.63 5.22 -35.38
N LEU A 46 -17.54 5.11 -36.16
CA LEU A 46 -16.21 4.79 -35.63
C LEU A 46 -15.65 5.90 -34.72
N SER A 47 -15.83 7.17 -35.08
CA SER A 47 -15.42 8.29 -34.22
C SER A 47 -16.22 8.36 -32.92
N ARG A 48 -17.53 8.03 -32.97
CA ARG A 48 -18.37 7.93 -31.77
C ARG A 48 -17.94 6.77 -30.89
N ALA A 49 -17.73 5.59 -31.47
CA ALA A 49 -17.22 4.42 -30.75
C ALA A 49 -15.86 4.70 -30.10
N ALA A 50 -14.91 5.31 -30.81
CA ALA A 50 -13.62 5.70 -30.24
C ALA A 50 -13.74 6.69 -29.07
N SER A 51 -14.69 7.65 -29.16
CA SER A 51 -14.94 8.62 -28.08
C SER A 51 -15.57 7.94 -26.85
N GLU A 52 -16.52 7.05 -27.05
CA GLU A 52 -17.16 6.29 -25.97
C GLU A 52 -16.16 5.31 -25.31
N LEU A 53 -15.31 4.64 -26.11
CA LEU A 53 -14.19 3.84 -25.62
C LEU A 53 -13.27 4.69 -24.73
N TYR A 54 -12.86 5.88 -25.20
CA TYR A 54 -12.04 6.80 -24.42
C TYR A 54 -12.69 7.21 -23.09
N VAL A 55 -13.99 7.54 -23.09
CA VAL A 55 -14.73 7.89 -21.86
C VAL A 55 -14.72 6.73 -20.87
N HIS A 56 -14.89 5.48 -21.32
CA HIS A 56 -14.90 4.32 -20.44
C HIS A 56 -13.52 3.99 -19.86
N VAL A 57 -12.44 4.07 -20.63
CA VAL A 57 -11.08 3.90 -20.08
C VAL A 57 -10.74 5.02 -19.10
N LEU A 58 -11.11 6.26 -19.40
CA LEU A 58 -10.85 7.38 -18.51
C LEU A 58 -11.60 7.23 -17.17
N ARG A 59 -12.88 6.80 -17.20
CA ARG A 59 -13.65 6.51 -15.99
C ARG A 59 -13.06 5.36 -15.18
N ALA A 60 -12.59 4.30 -15.86
CA ALA A 60 -11.87 3.23 -15.18
C ALA A 60 -10.61 3.76 -14.48
N ASN A 61 -9.81 4.57 -15.16
CA ASN A 61 -8.61 5.17 -14.56
C ASN A 61 -8.95 6.12 -13.39
N GLN A 62 -10.00 6.92 -13.49
CA GLN A 62 -10.47 7.77 -12.39
C GLN A 62 -10.90 6.95 -11.17
N ALA A 63 -11.64 5.86 -11.39
CA ALA A 63 -12.02 4.95 -10.32
C ALA A 63 -10.77 4.31 -9.66
N LEU A 64 -9.81 3.88 -10.47
CA LEU A 64 -8.54 3.33 -9.98
C LEU A 64 -7.77 4.34 -9.12
N LEU A 65 -7.62 5.59 -9.59
CA LEU A 65 -6.94 6.63 -8.81
C LEU A 65 -7.69 6.94 -7.50
N GLY A 66 -9.02 6.94 -7.53
CA GLY A 66 -9.85 7.06 -6.33
C GLY A 66 -9.60 5.95 -5.32
N ILE A 67 -9.45 4.71 -5.78
CA ILE A 67 -9.07 3.56 -4.95
C ILE A 67 -7.69 3.76 -4.33
N LEU A 68 -6.70 4.17 -5.13
CA LEU A 68 -5.30 4.28 -4.70
C LEU A 68 -5.04 5.40 -3.69
N VAL A 69 -5.89 6.44 -3.68
CA VAL A 69 -5.81 7.52 -2.68
C VAL A 69 -6.54 7.14 -1.38
N SER A 70 -7.43 6.15 -1.42
CA SER A 70 -8.17 5.74 -0.24
C SER A 70 -7.30 4.93 0.73
N ASN A 71 -7.45 5.23 2.02
CA ASN A 71 -6.85 4.49 3.13
C ASN A 71 -7.90 3.67 3.90
N ASP A 72 -9.10 3.51 3.34
CA ASP A 72 -10.19 2.73 3.93
C ASP A 72 -10.43 1.48 3.08
N PRO A 73 -10.25 0.26 3.63
CA PRO A 73 -10.51 -0.99 2.93
C PRO A 73 -11.91 -1.06 2.32
N LYS A 74 -12.92 -0.47 2.97
CA LYS A 74 -14.29 -0.48 2.48
C LYS A 74 -14.42 0.37 1.21
N GLN A 75 -13.85 1.58 1.21
CA GLN A 75 -13.85 2.45 0.03
C GLN A 75 -13.06 1.83 -1.14
N ILE A 76 -11.97 1.11 -0.84
CA ILE A 76 -11.22 0.34 -1.85
C ILE A 76 -12.10 -0.75 -2.46
N ASP A 77 -12.84 -1.48 -1.63
CA ASP A 77 -13.74 -2.54 -2.09
C ASP A 77 -14.94 -1.97 -2.89
N ASP A 78 -15.55 -0.88 -2.43
CA ASP A 78 -16.64 -0.18 -3.11
C ASP A 78 -16.18 0.42 -4.46
N GLY A 79 -14.94 0.92 -4.54
CA GLY A 79 -14.36 1.49 -5.76
C GLY A 79 -14.08 0.48 -6.88
N LYS A 80 -14.00 -0.83 -6.56
CA LYS A 80 -13.78 -1.89 -7.56
C LYS A 80 -14.93 -1.98 -8.56
N GLN A 81 -16.17 -1.76 -8.11
CA GLN A 81 -17.33 -1.92 -8.97
C GLN A 81 -17.35 -0.87 -10.10
N PRO A 82 -17.20 0.45 -9.83
CA PRO A 82 -17.06 1.46 -10.89
C PRO A 82 -15.93 1.18 -11.89
N PHE A 83 -14.79 0.65 -11.43
CA PHE A 83 -13.68 0.24 -12.29
C PHE A 83 -14.10 -0.91 -13.21
N ASN A 84 -14.62 -2.00 -12.64
CA ASN A 84 -15.03 -3.19 -13.37
C ASN A 84 -16.15 -2.89 -14.37
N ASP A 85 -17.14 -2.10 -13.97
CA ASP A 85 -18.25 -1.69 -14.84
C ASP A 85 -17.75 -0.87 -16.04
N SER A 86 -16.77 0.02 -15.82
CA SER A 86 -16.18 0.82 -16.89
C SER A 86 -15.36 -0.04 -17.86
N MET A 87 -14.58 -0.99 -17.36
CA MET A 87 -13.83 -1.93 -18.21
C MET A 87 -14.74 -2.91 -18.96
N ALA A 88 -15.83 -3.37 -18.34
CA ALA A 88 -16.81 -4.22 -18.99
C ALA A 88 -17.50 -3.49 -20.16
N ARG A 89 -17.93 -2.23 -19.95
CA ARG A 89 -18.51 -1.40 -21.02
C ARG A 89 -17.51 -1.10 -22.12
N PHE A 90 -16.24 -0.83 -21.76
CA PHE A 90 -15.17 -0.66 -22.74
C PHE A 90 -15.02 -1.90 -23.63
N ASN A 91 -14.91 -3.09 -23.03
CA ASN A 91 -14.75 -4.34 -23.78
C ASN A 91 -15.97 -4.66 -24.64
N GLN A 92 -17.19 -4.45 -24.14
CA GLN A 92 -18.43 -4.62 -24.92
C GLN A 92 -18.46 -3.70 -26.14
N LEU A 93 -18.06 -2.44 -25.98
CA LEU A 93 -18.01 -1.49 -27.09
C LEU A 93 -16.90 -1.89 -28.09
N LEU A 94 -15.75 -2.35 -27.59
CA LEU A 94 -14.64 -2.81 -28.42
C LEU A 94 -15.04 -4.05 -29.26
N ASP A 95 -15.85 -4.94 -28.70
CA ASP A 95 -16.34 -6.14 -29.38
C ASP A 95 -17.47 -5.88 -30.38
N SER A 96 -18.20 -4.77 -30.25
CA SER A 96 -19.20 -4.32 -31.25
C SER A 96 -18.61 -3.47 -32.37
N THR A 97 -17.41 -2.90 -32.16
CA THR A 97 -16.72 -2.06 -33.16
C THR A 97 -16.40 -2.77 -34.49
N PRO A 98 -16.15 -4.10 -34.54
CA PRO A 98 -16.02 -4.87 -35.77
C PRO A 98 -17.13 -4.72 -36.81
N ALA A 99 -18.35 -4.35 -36.41
CA ALA A 99 -19.45 -4.11 -37.34
C ALA A 99 -19.22 -2.89 -38.25
N TYR A 100 -18.34 -1.97 -37.86
CA TYR A 100 -18.16 -0.67 -38.53
C TYR A 100 -16.88 -0.56 -39.38
N ILE A 101 -16.01 -1.58 -39.35
CA ILE A 101 -14.67 -1.53 -39.96
C ILE A 101 -14.57 -2.09 -41.38
N GLY A 102 -15.58 -2.85 -41.85
CA GLY A 102 -15.52 -3.51 -43.16
C GLY A 102 -14.33 -4.47 -43.30
N ASP A 103 -13.69 -4.51 -44.48
CA ASP A 103 -12.54 -5.37 -44.79
C ASP A 103 -11.16 -4.73 -44.58
N ARG A 104 -11.08 -3.69 -43.75
CA ARG A 104 -9.83 -2.96 -43.48
C ARG A 104 -8.95 -3.73 -42.50
N ALA A 105 -7.89 -4.37 -43.00
CA ALA A 105 -6.97 -5.19 -42.19
C ALA A 105 -6.28 -4.39 -41.07
N GLU A 106 -5.78 -3.19 -41.37
CA GLU A 106 -5.07 -2.33 -40.39
C GLU A 106 -5.92 -1.97 -39.16
N LEU A 107 -7.22 -1.73 -39.36
CA LEU A 107 -8.14 -1.42 -38.26
C LEU A 107 -8.54 -2.68 -37.48
N ARG A 108 -8.60 -3.86 -38.13
CA ARG A 108 -8.77 -5.14 -37.42
C ARG A 108 -7.57 -5.42 -36.52
N ASP A 109 -6.35 -5.18 -37.00
CA ASP A 109 -5.13 -5.35 -36.21
C ASP A 109 -5.08 -4.38 -35.04
N ASN A 110 -5.44 -3.11 -35.24
CA ASN A 110 -5.53 -2.12 -34.17
C ASN A 110 -6.53 -2.53 -33.07
N LEU A 111 -7.70 -3.04 -33.46
CA LEU A 111 -8.71 -3.54 -32.51
C LEU A 111 -8.24 -4.76 -31.74
N ASN A 112 -7.55 -5.70 -32.40
CA ASN A 112 -6.95 -6.85 -31.74
C ASN A 112 -5.90 -6.42 -30.71
N GLN A 113 -5.07 -5.44 -31.06
CA GLN A 113 -4.07 -4.87 -30.17
C GLN A 113 -4.72 -4.12 -28.98
N GLN A 114 -5.80 -3.37 -29.22
CA GLN A 114 -6.58 -2.74 -28.15
C GLN A 114 -7.18 -3.76 -27.18
N ARG A 115 -7.68 -4.91 -27.67
CA ARG A 115 -8.20 -5.98 -26.80
C ARG A 115 -7.11 -6.51 -25.87
N GLN A 116 -5.94 -6.81 -26.42
CA GLN A 116 -4.81 -7.31 -25.65
C GLN A 116 -4.36 -6.32 -24.58
N LEU A 117 -4.22 -5.05 -24.95
CA LEU A 117 -3.81 -4.00 -24.00
C LEU A 117 -4.87 -3.70 -22.95
N SER A 118 -6.16 -3.77 -23.30
CA SER A 118 -7.26 -3.61 -22.35
C SER A 118 -7.27 -4.71 -21.31
N ALA A 119 -7.09 -5.96 -21.74
CA ALA A 119 -6.98 -7.11 -20.84
C ALA A 119 -5.77 -6.98 -19.91
N ALA A 120 -4.59 -6.63 -20.46
CA ALA A 120 -3.38 -6.42 -19.68
C ALA A 120 -3.53 -5.26 -18.67
N TYR A 121 -4.14 -4.15 -19.07
CA TYR A 121 -4.42 -3.02 -18.19
C TYR A 121 -5.37 -3.42 -17.05
N ALA A 122 -6.46 -4.13 -17.36
CA ALA A 122 -7.41 -4.60 -16.34
C ALA A 122 -6.74 -5.53 -15.33
N GLU A 123 -5.94 -6.49 -15.79
CA GLU A 123 -5.21 -7.44 -14.93
C GLU A 123 -4.21 -6.72 -14.01
N GLN A 124 -3.42 -5.80 -14.57
CA GLN A 124 -2.45 -5.02 -13.80
C GLN A 124 -3.13 -4.11 -12.78
N ALA A 125 -4.24 -3.46 -13.16
CA ALA A 125 -5.01 -2.63 -12.26
C ALA A 125 -5.64 -3.44 -11.12
N GLN A 126 -6.17 -4.64 -11.39
CA GLN A 126 -6.68 -5.53 -10.34
C GLN A 126 -5.58 -5.97 -9.36
N THR A 127 -4.39 -6.30 -9.90
CA THR A 127 -3.22 -6.64 -9.08
C THR A 127 -2.81 -5.46 -8.19
N LEU A 128 -2.78 -4.25 -8.75
CA LEU A 128 -2.48 -3.02 -8.01
C LEU A 128 -3.51 -2.74 -6.91
N ILE A 129 -4.81 -2.87 -7.23
CA ILE A 129 -5.90 -2.69 -6.25
C ILE A 129 -5.76 -3.68 -5.10
N ALA A 130 -5.46 -4.96 -5.40
CA ALA A 130 -5.27 -5.98 -4.38
C ALA A 130 -4.05 -5.70 -3.48
N SER A 131 -2.93 -5.31 -4.09
CA SER A 131 -1.70 -4.95 -3.37
C SER A 131 -1.90 -3.71 -2.49
N HIS A 132 -2.52 -2.65 -3.02
CA HIS A 132 -2.86 -1.45 -2.26
C HIS A 132 -3.79 -1.76 -1.08
N ARG A 133 -4.82 -2.58 -1.29
CA ARG A 133 -5.71 -3.02 -0.21
C ARG A 133 -4.95 -3.76 0.90
N GLN A 134 -4.03 -4.65 0.53
CA GLN A 134 -3.21 -5.38 1.47
C GLN A 134 -2.30 -4.43 2.26
N HIS A 135 -1.67 -3.47 1.59
CA HIS A 135 -0.87 -2.43 2.24
C HIS A 135 -1.70 -1.60 3.23
N VAL A 136 -2.90 -1.16 2.85
CA VAL A 136 -3.79 -0.40 3.75
C VAL A 136 -4.19 -1.22 4.98
N LEU A 137 -4.56 -2.49 4.81
CA LEU A 137 -4.87 -3.37 5.94
C LEU A 137 -3.68 -3.56 6.87
N GLN A 138 -2.48 -3.75 6.31
CA GLN A 138 -1.25 -3.87 7.08
C GLN A 138 -0.96 -2.58 7.86
N SER A 139 -1.09 -1.42 7.23
CA SER A 139 -0.86 -0.13 7.89
C SER A 139 -1.85 0.11 9.04
N LEU A 140 -3.12 -0.28 8.87
CA LEU A 140 -4.11 -0.22 9.96
C LEU A 140 -3.72 -1.14 11.12
N GLN A 141 -3.27 -2.36 10.84
CA GLN A 141 -2.79 -3.29 11.86
C GLN A 141 -1.58 -2.73 12.61
N SER A 142 -0.57 -2.22 11.88
CA SER A 142 0.62 -1.58 12.45
C SER A 142 0.25 -0.43 13.39
N ARG A 143 -0.71 0.42 13.00
CA ARG A 143 -1.20 1.53 13.85
C ARG A 143 -1.86 1.04 15.14
N VAL A 144 -2.69 -0.01 15.05
CA VAL A 144 -3.35 -0.60 16.22
C VAL A 144 -2.31 -1.16 17.19
N LEU A 145 -1.37 -1.97 16.70
CA LEU A 145 -0.29 -2.55 17.50
C LEU A 145 0.58 -1.45 18.13
N GLN A 146 0.92 -0.41 17.37
CA GLN A 146 1.66 0.75 17.88
C GLN A 146 0.90 1.48 19.00
N GLY A 147 -0.42 1.60 18.90
CA GLY A 147 -1.24 2.18 19.95
C GLY A 147 -1.15 1.39 21.26
N TYR A 148 -1.22 0.06 21.17
CA TYR A 148 -1.02 -0.82 22.33
C TYR A 148 0.39 -0.72 22.90
N SER A 149 1.40 -0.77 22.04
CA SER A 149 2.82 -0.66 22.42
C SER A 149 3.12 0.67 23.11
N SER A 150 2.59 1.79 22.59
CA SER A 150 2.77 3.11 23.20
C SER A 150 2.18 3.18 24.62
N SER A 151 0.99 2.60 24.82
CA SER A 151 0.35 2.52 26.14
C SER A 151 1.15 1.64 27.11
N GLN A 152 1.64 0.49 26.64
CA GLN A 152 2.47 -0.42 27.43
C GLN A 152 3.83 0.21 27.78
N GLY A 153 4.43 0.97 26.85
CA GLY A 153 5.65 1.72 27.08
C GLY A 153 5.49 2.81 28.11
N ALA A 154 4.39 3.57 28.08
CA ALA A 154 4.08 4.55 29.11
C ALA A 154 3.93 3.90 30.50
N GLN A 155 3.29 2.73 30.58
CA GLN A 155 3.14 1.98 31.84
C GLN A 155 4.49 1.51 32.39
N LEU A 156 5.31 0.87 31.56
CA LEU A 156 6.61 0.33 31.99
C LEU A 156 7.58 1.45 32.36
N THR A 157 7.69 2.50 31.53
CA THR A 157 8.58 3.63 31.82
C THR A 157 8.12 4.41 33.05
N GLY A 158 6.80 4.56 33.27
CA GLY A 158 6.25 5.12 34.50
C GLY A 158 6.61 4.30 35.73
N TYR A 159 6.37 2.98 35.67
CA TYR A 159 6.73 2.06 36.75
C TYR A 159 8.23 2.13 37.10
N LEU A 160 9.11 2.09 36.10
CA LEU A 160 10.56 2.14 36.31
C LEU A 160 11.00 3.49 36.88
N ARG A 161 10.39 4.60 36.46
CA ARG A 161 10.67 5.93 37.01
C ARG A 161 10.31 6.01 38.49
N ASP A 162 9.11 5.55 38.86
CA ASP A 162 8.64 5.54 40.25
C ASP A 162 9.46 4.57 41.11
N TYR A 163 9.84 3.44 40.53
CA TYR A 163 10.77 2.49 41.13
C TYR A 163 12.10 3.16 41.47
N ILE A 164 12.76 3.77 40.49
CA ILE A 164 14.05 4.45 40.65
C ILE A 164 13.97 5.54 41.73
N ALA A 165 12.91 6.36 41.71
CA ALA A 165 12.74 7.44 42.68
C ALA A 165 12.59 6.93 44.13
N ARG A 166 11.82 5.85 44.31
CA ARG A 166 11.62 5.22 45.62
C ARG A 166 12.92 4.59 46.14
N GLU A 167 13.60 3.79 45.32
CA GLU A 167 14.85 3.13 45.72
C GLU A 167 15.97 4.13 46.01
N ARG A 168 16.00 5.25 45.28
CA ARG A 168 16.92 6.36 45.55
C ARG A 168 16.65 7.00 46.91
N SER A 169 15.39 7.20 47.27
CA SER A 169 14.99 7.72 48.58
C SER A 169 15.32 6.75 49.72
N ALA A 170 15.30 5.44 49.44
CA ALA A 170 15.67 4.39 50.38
C ALA A 170 17.19 4.15 50.50
N GLY A 171 18.02 4.81 49.68
CA GLY A 171 19.47 4.63 49.69
C GLY A 171 19.96 3.33 49.04
N ALA A 172 19.11 2.64 48.27
CA ALA A 172 19.47 1.38 47.60
C ALA A 172 20.15 1.64 46.25
N ALA A 173 21.44 2.00 46.28
CA ALA A 173 22.19 2.41 45.09
C ALA A 173 22.23 1.34 43.97
N ASP A 174 22.37 0.06 44.32
CA ASP A 174 22.40 -1.04 43.35
C ASP A 174 21.05 -1.21 42.63
N ASN A 175 19.93 -1.05 43.36
CA ASN A 175 18.58 -1.09 42.80
C ASN A 175 18.35 0.06 41.82
N VAL A 176 18.79 1.27 42.19
CA VAL A 176 18.73 2.46 41.33
C VAL A 176 19.50 2.21 40.04
N ALA A 177 20.74 1.73 40.13
CA ALA A 177 21.58 1.49 38.97
C ALA A 177 20.99 0.42 38.03
N ALA A 178 20.43 -0.67 38.57
CA ALA A 178 19.77 -1.69 37.77
C ALA A 178 18.48 -1.17 37.09
N GLY A 179 17.68 -0.39 37.83
CA GLY A 179 16.48 0.25 37.32
C GLY A 179 16.76 1.25 36.18
N GLU A 180 17.79 2.09 36.35
CA GLU A 180 18.20 3.08 35.33
C GLU A 180 18.68 2.42 34.04
N LYS A 181 19.48 1.34 34.13
CA LYS A 181 19.92 0.58 32.96
C LYS A 181 18.75 -0.01 32.18
N LEU A 182 17.80 -0.63 32.88
CA LEU A 182 16.60 -1.17 32.23
C LEU A 182 15.73 -0.05 31.63
N PHE A 183 15.55 1.04 32.36
CA PHE A 183 14.77 2.20 31.90
C PHE A 183 15.32 2.79 30.60
N LEU A 184 16.64 2.92 30.49
CA LEU A 184 17.29 3.46 29.30
C LEU A 184 17.03 2.59 28.06
N GLU A 185 17.19 1.27 28.16
CA GLU A 185 17.03 0.37 27.00
C GLU A 185 15.57 0.19 26.59
N VAL A 186 14.67 0.17 27.57
CA VAL A 186 13.22 0.21 27.35
C VAL A 186 12.83 1.50 26.63
N GLY A 187 13.30 2.65 27.12
CA GLY A 187 13.03 3.96 26.53
C GLY A 187 13.49 4.02 25.08
N LYS A 188 14.74 3.65 24.82
CA LYS A 188 15.30 3.61 23.46
C LYS A 188 14.48 2.74 22.50
N SER A 189 13.97 1.61 22.96
CA SER A 189 13.20 0.70 22.11
C SER A 189 11.81 1.26 21.77
N TYR A 190 11.07 1.77 22.76
CA TYR A 190 9.78 2.40 22.52
C TYR A 190 9.89 3.71 21.73
N GLU A 191 10.91 4.51 21.99
CA GLU A 191 11.20 5.72 21.19
C GLU A 191 11.52 5.36 19.75
N GLY A 192 12.28 4.29 19.50
CA GLY A 192 12.53 3.78 18.15
C GLY A 192 11.23 3.40 17.43
N LEU A 193 10.38 2.61 18.07
CA LEU A 193 9.07 2.21 17.52
C LEU A 193 8.18 3.44 17.24
N ALA A 194 8.10 4.39 18.17
CA ALA A 194 7.33 5.62 18.00
C ALA A 194 7.90 6.54 16.91
N ALA A 195 9.21 6.64 16.79
CA ALA A 195 9.86 7.42 15.74
C ALA A 195 9.55 6.84 14.35
N HIS A 196 9.59 5.51 14.20
CA HIS A 196 9.18 4.85 12.96
C HIS A 196 7.71 5.09 12.64
N ALA A 197 6.83 5.03 13.65
CA ALA A 197 5.40 5.31 13.49
C ALA A 197 5.15 6.75 12.95
N ALA A 198 5.94 7.71 13.43
CA ALA A 198 5.83 9.11 13.03
C ALA A 198 6.49 9.39 11.68
N THR A 199 7.60 8.73 11.38
CA THR A 199 8.35 8.86 10.13
C THR A 199 8.89 7.49 9.72
N PRO A 200 8.20 6.81 8.78
CA PRO A 200 8.56 5.45 8.39
C PRO A 200 9.99 5.35 7.86
N ASP A 201 10.86 4.73 8.64
CA ASP A 201 12.23 4.35 8.25
C ASP A 201 12.57 3.01 8.91
N ILE A 202 12.41 1.92 8.15
CA ILE A 202 12.61 0.57 8.67
C ILE A 202 14.10 0.26 8.91
N GLN A 203 15.00 0.90 8.16
CA GLN A 203 16.45 0.70 8.25
C GLN A 203 16.99 1.31 9.54
N THR A 204 16.57 2.53 9.86
CA THR A 204 16.91 3.17 11.13
C THR A 204 16.31 2.41 12.31
N LEU A 205 15.05 1.98 12.21
CA LEU A 205 14.43 1.17 13.26
C LEU A 205 15.18 -0.14 13.52
N GLN A 206 15.52 -0.88 12.46
CA GLN A 206 16.28 -2.12 12.57
C GLN A 206 17.63 -1.91 13.26
N ARG A 207 18.32 -0.80 12.98
CA ARG A 207 19.59 -0.46 13.64
C ARG A 207 19.39 -0.16 15.13
N VAL A 208 18.33 0.56 15.48
CA VAL A 208 18.01 0.93 16.87
C VAL A 208 17.65 -0.30 17.71
N LEU A 209 16.86 -1.22 17.13
CA LEU A 209 16.35 -2.41 17.80
C LEU A 209 17.30 -3.61 17.73
N ASN A 210 18.40 -3.52 17.00
CA ASN A 210 19.35 -4.62 16.86
C ASN A 210 19.85 -5.11 18.23
N LEU A 211 19.63 -6.38 18.54
CA LEU A 211 19.96 -7.06 19.80
C LEU A 211 19.28 -6.48 21.05
N GLN A 212 18.28 -5.62 20.91
CA GLN A 212 17.64 -4.99 22.08
C GLN A 212 16.84 -5.98 22.93
N ASP A 213 16.30 -7.03 22.33
CA ASP A 213 15.63 -8.12 23.04
C ASP A 213 16.56 -8.84 24.04
N GLU A 214 17.80 -9.13 23.63
CA GLU A 214 18.82 -9.74 24.50
C GLU A 214 19.28 -8.79 25.61
N VAL A 215 19.53 -7.53 25.24
CA VAL A 215 19.97 -6.49 26.19
C VAL A 215 18.90 -6.25 27.24
N ILE A 216 17.64 -6.03 26.85
CA ILE A 216 16.52 -5.78 27.76
C ILE A 216 16.28 -6.99 28.66
N SER A 217 16.29 -8.21 28.10
CA SER A 217 16.15 -9.45 28.88
C SER A 217 17.27 -9.61 29.91
N THR A 218 18.49 -9.18 29.59
CA THR A 218 19.62 -9.17 30.51
C THR A 218 19.44 -8.12 31.61
N ARG A 219 19.05 -6.88 31.27
CA ARG A 219 18.78 -5.82 32.26
C ARG A 219 17.62 -6.17 33.19
N ALA A 220 16.58 -6.83 32.70
CA ALA A 220 15.46 -7.29 33.52
C ALA A 220 15.89 -8.38 34.53
N ARG A 221 16.78 -9.29 34.11
CA ARG A 221 17.38 -10.30 35.01
C ARG A 221 18.30 -9.66 36.06
N GLU A 222 19.11 -8.69 35.67
CA GLU A 222 19.95 -7.91 36.61
C GLU A 222 19.09 -7.20 37.66
N LEU A 223 18.00 -6.55 37.27
CA LEU A 223 17.05 -5.92 38.20
C LEU A 223 16.41 -6.95 39.14
N THR A 224 16.04 -8.12 38.63
CA THR A 224 15.46 -9.21 39.44
C THR A 224 16.45 -9.79 40.45
N ALA A 225 17.75 -9.79 40.11
CA ALA A 225 18.79 -10.28 41.01
C ALA A 225 19.00 -9.35 42.22
N VAL A 226 18.89 -8.03 42.04
CA VAL A 226 19.05 -7.05 43.13
C VAL A 226 17.74 -6.79 43.90
N ASP A 227 16.60 -6.90 43.22
CA ASP A 227 15.27 -6.83 43.84
C ASP A 227 14.29 -7.81 43.16
N PRO A 228 14.09 -9.00 43.77
CA PRO A 228 13.20 -10.02 43.21
C PRO A 228 11.75 -9.57 43.07
N ARG A 229 11.26 -8.66 43.92
CA ARG A 229 9.87 -8.20 43.89
C ARG A 229 9.67 -7.17 42.80
N GLY A 230 10.52 -6.13 42.76
CA GLY A 230 10.50 -5.11 41.72
C GLY A 230 10.77 -5.69 40.34
N GLY A 231 11.80 -6.52 40.23
CA GLY A 231 12.16 -7.20 38.99
C GLY A 231 11.07 -8.11 38.43
N ARG A 232 10.29 -8.80 39.28
CA ARG A 232 9.16 -9.61 38.80
C ARG A 232 8.04 -8.77 38.18
N ILE A 233 7.72 -7.61 38.78
CA ILE A 233 6.70 -6.70 38.22
C ILE A 233 7.18 -6.11 36.90
N ALA A 234 8.44 -5.62 36.88
CA ALA A 234 9.08 -5.12 35.66
C ALA A 234 9.11 -6.21 34.57
N GLY A 235 9.47 -7.44 34.93
CA GLY A 235 9.60 -8.57 34.02
C GLY A 235 8.30 -8.90 33.27
N VAL A 236 7.15 -8.84 33.94
CA VAL A 236 5.84 -9.04 33.28
C VAL A 236 5.57 -7.98 32.22
N MET A 237 5.92 -6.71 32.50
CA MET A 237 5.77 -5.62 31.55
C MET A 237 6.81 -5.69 30.42
N VAL A 238 8.04 -6.08 30.73
CA VAL A 238 9.13 -6.31 29.76
C VAL A 238 8.77 -7.41 28.77
N ASN A 239 8.09 -8.49 29.20
CA ASN A 239 7.66 -9.55 28.28
C ASN A 239 6.76 -9.02 27.15
N ARG A 240 5.97 -7.96 27.40
CA ARG A 240 5.16 -7.34 26.36
C ARG A 240 6.03 -6.59 25.35
N LEU A 241 7.01 -5.83 25.83
CA LEU A 241 8.00 -5.19 24.96
C LEU A 241 8.77 -6.23 24.14
N LEU A 242 9.18 -7.35 24.74
CA LEU A 242 9.84 -8.42 24.00
C LEU A 242 8.93 -8.98 22.90
N ASN A 243 7.63 -9.14 23.17
CA ASN A 243 6.68 -9.51 22.11
C ASN A 243 6.61 -8.47 20.99
N ASP A 244 6.61 -7.17 21.31
CA ASP A 244 6.62 -6.10 20.31
C ASP A 244 7.87 -6.15 19.42
N LEU A 245 9.02 -6.58 19.98
CA LEU A 245 10.31 -6.65 19.29
C LEU A 245 10.49 -7.94 18.49
N THR A 246 10.08 -9.09 19.01
CA THR A 246 10.41 -10.41 18.43
C THR A 246 9.21 -11.25 18.04
N GLY A 247 8.01 -10.91 18.55
CA GLY A 247 6.79 -11.66 18.31
C GLY A 247 6.36 -11.60 16.84
N SER A 248 5.76 -12.68 16.34
CA SER A 248 5.19 -12.71 14.98
C SER A 248 4.01 -11.76 14.82
N ASP A 249 3.34 -11.44 15.92
CA ASP A 249 2.26 -10.46 16.06
C ASP A 249 2.73 -9.14 16.70
N GLY A 250 4.04 -8.97 16.87
CA GLY A 250 4.66 -7.78 17.43
C GLY A 250 4.68 -6.60 16.47
N VAL A 251 4.78 -5.40 17.02
CA VAL A 251 4.82 -4.14 16.26
C VAL A 251 5.97 -4.12 15.26
N TYR A 252 7.17 -4.56 15.65
CA TYR A 252 8.32 -4.54 14.78
C TYR A 252 8.11 -5.40 13.52
N GLN A 253 7.50 -6.57 13.69
CA GLN A 253 7.18 -7.44 12.57
C GLN A 253 6.10 -6.84 11.66
N ALA A 254 5.09 -6.18 12.23
CA ALA A 254 4.08 -5.45 11.47
C ALA A 254 4.70 -4.33 10.62
N TYR A 255 5.65 -3.57 11.16
CA TYR A 255 6.39 -2.54 10.41
C TYR A 255 7.26 -3.11 9.30
N ARG A 256 7.90 -4.27 9.51
CA ARG A 256 8.65 -4.94 8.45
C ARG A 256 7.75 -5.36 7.29
N GLN A 257 6.57 -5.89 7.60
CA GLN A 257 5.59 -6.28 6.58
C GLN A 257 5.04 -5.06 5.82
N GLU A 258 4.73 -3.98 6.54
CA GLU A 258 4.29 -2.72 5.93
C GLU A 258 5.35 -2.16 4.96
N ALA A 259 6.61 -2.10 5.38
CA ALA A 259 7.71 -1.64 4.54
C ALA A 259 7.90 -2.51 3.28
N ALA A 260 7.80 -3.84 3.42
CA ALA A 260 7.89 -4.77 2.29
C ALA A 260 6.74 -4.61 1.28
N LEU A 261 5.54 -4.26 1.75
CA LEU A 261 4.39 -3.99 0.89
C LEU A 261 4.47 -2.62 0.23
N ALA A 262 5.02 -1.61 0.92
CA ALA A 262 5.20 -0.28 0.38
C ALA A 262 6.16 -0.26 -0.84
N GLU A 263 7.10 -1.20 -0.92
CA GLU A 263 7.97 -1.36 -2.11
C GLU A 263 7.25 -1.94 -3.33
N GLN A 264 6.09 -2.58 -3.14
CA GLN A 264 5.35 -3.30 -4.19
C GLN A 264 4.31 -2.43 -4.89
N VAL A 265 3.73 -1.46 -4.16
CA VAL A 265 2.70 -0.52 -4.66
C VAL A 265 3.36 0.62 -5.42
#